data_AF-A0A3D2BR65-F1
#
_entry.id   AF-A0A3D2BR65-F1
#
_cell.length_a   1.000
_cell.length_b   1.000
_cell.length_c   1.000
_cell.angle_alpha   90.00
_cell.angle_beta   90.00
_cell.angle_gamma   90.00
#
_symmetry.space_group_name_H-M   'P 1'
#
loop_
_entity.id
_entity.type
_entity.pdbx_description
1 polymer ?
#
loop_
_entity_poly.entity_id
_entity_poly.type
_entity_poly.pdbx_seq_one_letter_code
_entity_poly.pdbx_strand_id
1 'polypeptide(L)' 'MPGDSKVTAALGHWARRLVANGVPLTDFQEVTAEIESWDDWCAEWSKRAAVHEEMGRLALDGGYPVPLIVT' A
#
# COMPACT_ATOMS: atom_id res chain seq x y z
N MET A 1 -6.49 -21.46 -9.77
CA MET A 1 -5.50 -21.04 -10.77
C MET A 1 -4.28 -20.53 -10.01
N PRO A 2 -3.03 -20.81 -10.42
CA PRO A 2 -1.92 -20.05 -9.86
C PRO A 2 -2.17 -18.59 -10.26
N GLY A 3 -2.15 -17.67 -9.29
CA GLY A 3 -2.26 -16.23 -9.58
C GLY A 3 -1.15 -15.79 -10.54
N ASP A 4 -1.26 -14.57 -11.08
CA ASP A 4 -0.25 -14.01 -11.99
C ASP A 4 1.17 -14.25 -11.43
N SER A 5 2.04 -14.83 -12.26
CA SER A 5 3.39 -15.23 -11.84
C SER A 5 4.25 -14.03 -11.45
N LYS A 6 4.00 -12.85 -12.04
CA LYS A 6 4.67 -11.60 -11.67
C LYS A 6 4.24 -11.15 -10.27
N VAL A 7 2.94 -11.21 -9.97
CA VAL A 7 2.40 -10.89 -8.65
C VAL A 7 2.96 -11.86 -7.61
N THR A 8 2.93 -13.16 -7.88
CA THR A 8 3.50 -14.18 -6.98
C THR A 8 4.98 -13.95 -6.69
N ALA A 9 5.78 -13.64 -7.72
CA ALA A 9 7.19 -13.32 -7.56
C ALA A 9 7.40 -12.04 -6.74
N ALA A 10 6.65 -10.97 -7.02
CA ALA A 10 6.74 -9.71 -6.28
C ALA A 10 6.38 -9.89 -4.80
N LEU A 11 5.33 -10.65 -4.48
CA LEU A 11 4.97 -10.96 -3.09
C LEU A 11 6.05 -11.80 -2.41
N GLY A 12 6.61 -12.81 -3.08
CA GLY A 12 7.69 -13.64 -2.52
C GLY A 12 8.97 -12.86 -2.21
N HIS A 13 9.29 -11.84 -3.01
CA HIS A 13 10.54 -11.08 -2.87
C HIS A 13 10.40 -9.79 -2.06
N TRP A 14 9.28 -9.08 -2.20
CA TRP A 14 9.15 -7.71 -1.69
C TRP A 14 8.23 -7.58 -0.48
N ALA A 15 7.39 -8.57 -0.16
CA ALA A 15 6.44 -8.46 0.96
C ALA A 15 7.11 -8.02 2.28
N ARG A 16 8.20 -8.69 2.65
CA ARG A 16 8.96 -8.34 3.88
C ARG A 16 9.53 -6.94 3.82
N ARG A 17 10.01 -6.50 2.65
CA ARG A 17 10.59 -5.18 2.45
C ARG A 17 9.55 -4.08 2.55
N LEU A 18 8.37 -4.27 1.97
CA LEU A 18 7.26 -3.31 2.02
C LEU A 18 6.83 -3.07 3.48
N VAL A 19 6.62 -4.14 4.23
CA VAL A 19 6.22 -4.05 5.65
C VAL A 19 7.34 -3.43 6.51
N ALA A 20 8.59 -3.87 6.32
CA ALA A 20 9.73 -3.32 7.06
C ALA A 20 9.97 -1.81 6.79
N ASN A 21 9.60 -1.34 5.60
CA ASN A 21 9.77 0.06 5.20
C ASN A 21 8.58 0.96 5.55
N GLY A 22 7.61 0.46 6.35
CA GLY A 22 6.55 1.29 6.92
C GLY A 22 5.18 1.14 6.29
N VAL A 23 4.98 0.22 5.34
CA VAL A 23 3.62 -0.16 4.94
C VAL A 23 2.98 -0.97 6.08
N PRO A 24 1.82 -0.57 6.62
CA PRO A 24 1.12 -1.38 7.62
C PRO A 24 0.83 -2.79 7.10
N LEU A 25 1.01 -3.81 7.95
CA LEU A 25 0.77 -5.20 7.54
C LEU A 25 -0.67 -5.42 7.06
N THR A 26 -1.64 -4.77 7.70
CA THR A 26 -3.05 -4.79 7.31
C THR A 26 -3.25 -4.23 5.91
N ASP A 27 -2.63 -3.08 5.60
CA ASP A 27 -2.72 -2.49 4.27
C ASP A 27 -2.11 -3.38 3.20
N PHE A 28 -0.95 -3.96 3.50
CA PHE A 28 -0.31 -4.91 2.60
C PHE A 28 -1.22 -6.11 2.32
N GLN A 29 -1.81 -6.71 3.35
CA GLN A 29 -2.70 -7.87 3.21
C GLN A 29 -3.95 -7.54 2.40
N GLU A 30 -4.58 -6.39 2.66
CA GLU A 30 -5.80 -5.98 1.98
C GLU A 30 -5.53 -5.61 0.51
N VAL A 31 -4.50 -4.82 0.22
CA VAL A 31 -4.16 -4.46 -1.17
C VAL A 31 -3.79 -5.69 -1.98
N THR A 32 -3.00 -6.61 -1.41
CA THR A 32 -2.54 -7.79 -2.16
C THR A 32 -3.61 -8.87 -2.33
N ALA A 33 -4.67 -8.85 -1.53
CA ALA A 33 -5.84 -9.71 -1.72
C ALA A 33 -6.69 -9.28 -2.92
N GLU A 34 -6.69 -7.99 -3.27
CA GLU A 34 -7.47 -7.41 -4.39
C GLU A 34 -6.72 -7.45 -5.74
N ILE A 35 -5.41 -7.74 -5.73
CA ILE A 35 -4.60 -7.79 -6.96
C ILE A 35 -4.72 -9.18 -7.61
N GLU A 36 -5.49 -9.27 -8.69
CA GLU A 36 -5.65 -10.50 -9.47
C GLU A 36 -4.60 -10.64 -10.58
N SER A 37 -4.15 -9.51 -11.14
CA SER A 37 -3.14 -9.45 -12.20
C SER A 37 -2.07 -8.39 -11.92
N TRP A 38 -0.92 -8.49 -12.61
CA TRP A 38 0.13 -7.48 -12.50
C TRP A 38 -0.33 -6.07 -12.89
N ASP A 39 -1.29 -5.97 -13.80
CA ASP A 39 -1.77 -4.69 -14.30
C ASP A 39 -2.61 -3.94 -13.25
N ASP A 40 -3.23 -4.68 -12.31
CA ASP A 40 -3.98 -4.12 -11.17
C ASP A 40 -3.05 -3.52 -10.11
N TRP A 41 -1.78 -3.95 -10.06
CA TRP A 41 -0.84 -3.60 -9.00
C TRP A 41 -0.78 -2.09 -8.75
N CYS A 42 -0.55 -1.30 -9.80
CA CYS A 42 -0.44 0.15 -9.65
C CYS A 42 -1.74 0.79 -9.18
N ALA A 43 -2.88 0.31 -9.70
CA ALA A 43 -4.19 0.84 -9.37
C ALA A 43 -4.56 0.56 -7.91
N GLU A 44 -4.39 -0.67 -7.42
CA GLU A 44 -4.75 -1.04 -6.05
C GLU A 44 -3.86 -0.34 -5.00
N TRP A 45 -2.56 -0.23 -5.25
CA TRP A 45 -1.67 0.55 -4.38
C TRP A 45 -2.02 2.04 -4.38
N SER A 46 -2.39 2.60 -5.54
CA SER A 46 -2.80 4.02 -5.62
C SER A 46 -4.12 4.27 -4.87
N LYS A 47 -5.08 3.34 -4.94
CA LYS A 47 -6.33 3.43 -4.17
C LYS A 47 -6.06 3.46 -2.67
N ARG A 48 -5.15 2.61 -2.16
CA ARG A 48 -4.75 2.63 -0.75
C ARG A 48 -4.07 3.94 -0.37
N ALA A 49 -3.18 4.44 -1.22
CA ALA A 49 -2.50 5.72 -0.98
C ALA A 49 -3.49 6.88 -0.87
N ALA A 50 -4.53 6.92 -1.70
CA ALA A 50 -5.57 7.95 -1.65
C ALA A 50 -6.33 7.98 -0.30
N VAL A 51 -6.52 6.82 0.35
CA VAL A 51 -7.12 6.77 1.69
C VAL A 51 -6.21 7.45 2.73
N HIS A 52 -4.91 7.18 2.67
CA HIS A 52 -3.92 7.82 3.57
C HIS A 52 -3.76 9.31 3.29
N GLU A 53 -3.78 9.70 2.02
CA GLU A 53 -3.77 11.11 1.61
C GLU A 53 -4.97 11.86 2.18
N GLU A 54 -6.18 11.31 2.05
CA GLU A 54 -7.38 11.94 2.60
C GLU A 54 -7.34 12.03 4.12
N MET A 55 -6.89 10.96 4.81
CA MET A 55 -6.69 11.01 6.26
C MET A 55 -5.69 12.08 6.67
N GLY A 56 -4.58 12.22 5.94
CA GLY A 56 -3.59 13.27 6.15
C GLY A 56 -4.16 14.67 5.94
N ARG A 57 -4.98 14.85 4.90
CA ARG A 57 -5.66 16.12 4.61
C ARG A 57 -6.64 16.49 5.72
N LEU A 58 -7.47 15.54 6.18
CA LEU A 58 -8.40 15.74 7.29
C LEU A 58 -7.68 16.08 8.60
N ALA A 59 -6.53 15.46 8.87
CA ALA A 59 -5.71 15.78 10.04
C ALA A 59 -5.19 17.23 9.97
N LEU A 60 -4.66 17.65 8.81
CA LEU A 60 -4.19 19.02 8.58
C LEU A 60 -5.31 20.05 8.76
N ASP A 61 -6.47 19.79 8.16
CA ASP A 61 -7.65 20.67 8.27
C ASP A 61 -8.14 20.77 9.72
N GLY A 62 -7.97 19.71 10.50
CA GLY A 62 -8.26 19.67 11.95
C GLY A 62 -7.20 20.33 12.83
N GLY A 63 -6.11 20.86 12.27
CA GLY A 63 -5.00 21.46 13.02
C GLY A 63 -4.06 20.44 13.67
N TYR A 64 -4.13 19.16 13.26
CA TYR A 64 -3.21 18.12 13.69
C TYR A 64 -2.05 18.04 12.69
N PRO A 65 -0.84 18.47 13.07
CA PRO A 65 0.29 18.40 12.15
C PRO A 65 0.60 16.93 11.83
N VAL A 66 0.60 16.58 10.55
CA VAL A 66 1.14 15.30 10.10
C VAL A 66 2.67 15.43 10.13
N PRO A 67 3.39 14.61 10.91
CA PRO A 67 4.84 14.64 10.88
C PRO A 67 5.29 14.25 9.47
N LEU A 68 6.07 15.12 8.83
CA LEU A 68 6.77 14.78 7.59
C LEU A 68 7.68 13.60 7.88
N ILE A 69 7.31 12.40 7.43
CA ILE A 69 8.25 11.28 7.30
C ILE A 69 9.08 11.57 6.06
N VAL A 70 10.03 12.49 6.21
CA VAL A 70 11.16 12.68 5.30
C VAL A 70 12.40 12.53 6.16
N THR A 71 12.86 11.29 6.26
CA THR A 71 14.20 10.93 6.74
C THR A 71 14.75 9.85 5.81
#